data_AF-A0AAV0HIN8-F1
#
_entry.id   AF-A0AAV0HIN8-F1
#
_cell.length_a   1.000
_cell.length_b   1.000
_cell.length_c   1.000
_cell.angle_alpha   90.00
_cell.angle_beta   90.00
_cell.angle_gamma   90.00
#
_symmetry.space_group_name_H-M   'P 1'
#
loop_
_entity.id
_entity.type
_entity.pdbx_description
1 polymer ?
#
loop_
_entity_poly.entity_id
_entity_poly.type
_entity_poly.pdbx_seq_one_letter_code
_entity_poly.pdbx_strand_id
1 'polypeptide(L)'
;MVNEYQILPDIKHYGCLVDMLARLGRLEEAENLALGIPTEIANVVVWRTLLGACSFHDNVEMAERVTRKIMEMERGYGGDYVLMHNIFVGAGRFGDAEKFRKLMHQRNAIKLPGQSAI
;
A
#
# COMPACT_ATOMS: atom_id res chain seq x y z
N MET A 1 -4.60 -3.08 23.02
CA MET A 1 -5.56 -1.95 22.88
C MET A 1 -6.91 -2.24 23.54
N VAL A 2 -7.72 -3.19 23.05
CA VAL A 2 -9.02 -3.51 23.66
C VAL A 2 -8.86 -4.15 25.04
N ASN A 3 -8.03 -5.19 25.16
CA ASN A 3 -7.92 -5.97 26.39
C ASN A 3 -7.09 -5.29 27.49
N GLU A 4 -6.12 -4.47 27.12
CA GLU A 4 -5.20 -3.81 28.06
C GLU A 4 -5.61 -2.38 28.44
N TYR A 5 -6.19 -1.64 27.50
CA TYR A 5 -6.48 -0.21 27.69
C TYR A 5 -7.97 0.12 27.54
N GLN A 6 -8.83 -0.89 27.27
CA GLN A 6 -10.27 -0.70 27.04
C GLN A 6 -10.59 0.29 25.90
N ILE A 7 -9.65 0.47 24.96
CA ILE A 7 -9.83 1.33 23.79
C ILE A 7 -10.29 0.46 22.63
N LEU A 8 -11.47 0.77 22.08
CA LEU A 8 -11.93 0.21 20.82
C LEU A 8 -11.16 0.88 19.66
N PRO A 9 -10.28 0.15 18.94
CA PRO A 9 -9.47 0.76 17.91
C PRO A 9 -10.33 1.10 16.70
N ASP A 10 -10.25 2.34 16.25
CA ASP A 10 -10.76 2.76 14.95
C ASP A 10 -9.66 2.65 13.87
N ILE A 11 -10.02 2.99 12.64
CA ILE A 11 -9.09 2.94 11.51
C ILE A 11 -7.88 3.87 11.66
N LYS A 12 -7.98 4.96 12.43
CA LYS A 12 -6.86 5.87 12.67
C LYS A 12 -5.82 5.20 13.57
N HIS A 13 -6.26 4.51 14.61
CA HIS A 13 -5.37 3.75 15.49
C HIS A 13 -4.62 2.65 14.72
N TYR A 14 -5.34 1.87 13.90
CA TYR A 14 -4.71 0.87 13.04
C TYR A 14 -3.74 1.49 12.04
N GLY A 15 -4.13 2.59 11.38
CA GLY A 15 -3.28 3.32 10.45
C GLY A 15 -1.97 3.77 11.08
N CYS A 16 -2.02 4.34 12.29
CA CYS A 16 -0.83 4.74 13.04
C CYS A 16 0.07 3.55 13.40
N LEU A 17 -0.51 2.44 13.87
CA LEU A 17 0.28 1.24 14.21
C LEU A 17 0.94 0.62 12.99
N VAL A 18 0.22 0.51 11.88
CA VAL A 18 0.76 0.00 10.62
C VAL A 18 1.87 0.93 10.10
N ASP A 19 1.67 2.25 10.08
CA ASP A 19 2.71 3.22 9.66
C ASP A 19 3.97 3.11 10.53
N MET A 20 3.81 3.04 11.85
CA MET A 20 4.94 2.88 12.78
C MET A 20 5.71 1.59 12.53
N LEU A 21 5.03 0.44 12.47
CA LEU A 21 5.69 -0.86 12.22
C LEU A 21 6.37 -0.89 10.85
N ALA A 22 5.70 -0.37 9.83
CA ALA A 22 6.21 -0.35 8.47
C ALA A 22 7.48 0.49 8.34
N ARG A 23 7.55 1.67 8.99
CA ARG A 23 8.76 2.52 9.03
C ARG A 23 9.92 1.89 9.79
N LEU A 24 9.63 1.02 10.76
CA LEU A 24 10.64 0.27 11.49
C LEU A 24 11.16 -0.95 10.71
N GLY A 25 10.68 -1.20 9.48
CA GLY A 25 11.01 -2.38 8.70
C GLY A 25 10.35 -3.67 9.18
N ARG A 26 9.42 -3.59 10.14
CA ARG A 26 8.64 -4.74 10.66
C ARG A 26 7.46 -5.02 9.73
N LEU A 27 7.75 -5.22 8.46
CA LEU A 27 6.75 -5.26 7.39
C LEU A 27 5.74 -6.40 7.55
N GLU A 28 6.19 -7.59 7.93
CA GLU A 28 5.30 -8.76 8.11
C GLU A 28 4.31 -8.52 9.26
N GLU A 29 4.75 -7.89 10.34
CA GLU A 29 3.86 -7.53 11.45
C GLU A 29 2.87 -6.44 11.05
N ALA A 30 3.32 -5.47 10.25
CA ALA A 30 2.47 -4.42 9.70
C ALA A 30 1.40 -5.00 8.74
N GLU A 31 1.77 -5.96 7.88
CA GLU A 31 0.84 -6.68 6.99
C GLU A 31 -0.16 -7.51 7.80
N ASN A 32 0.30 -8.26 8.80
CA ASN A 32 -0.57 -9.05 9.69
C ASN A 32 -1.57 -8.17 10.44
N LEU A 33 -1.14 -7.00 10.92
CA LEU A 33 -2.04 -6.04 11.56
C LEU A 33 -3.07 -5.50 10.58
N ALA A 34 -2.68 -5.18 9.35
CA ALA A 34 -3.58 -4.71 8.30
C ALA A 34 -4.62 -5.77 7.89
N LEU A 35 -4.22 -7.05 7.84
CA LEU A 35 -5.12 -8.19 7.59
C LEU A 35 -6.12 -8.41 8.73
N GLY A 36 -5.74 -8.07 9.96
CA GLY A 36 -6.61 -8.17 11.14
C GLY A 36 -7.65 -7.06 11.27
N ILE A 37 -7.61 -6.03 10.41
CA ILE A 37 -8.59 -4.93 10.45
C ILE A 37 -9.97 -5.45 10.01
N PRO A 38 -11.04 -5.23 10.80
CA PRO A 38 -12.40 -5.59 10.40
C PRO A 38 -12.77 -4.95 9.06
N THR A 39 -13.45 -5.71 8.20
CA THR A 39 -13.74 -5.29 6.83
C THR A 39 -14.61 -4.03 6.79
N GLU A 40 -15.45 -3.83 7.80
CA GLU A 40 -16.35 -2.70 7.97
C GLU A 40 -15.61 -1.36 8.15
N ILE A 41 -14.40 -1.39 8.70
CA ILE A 41 -13.58 -0.19 8.94
C ILE A 41 -12.31 -0.13 8.08
N ALA A 42 -12.09 -1.14 7.23
CA ALA A 42 -10.89 -1.25 6.41
C ALA A 42 -10.79 -0.08 5.42
N ASN A 43 -9.59 0.50 5.31
CA ASN A 43 -9.31 1.62 4.43
C ASN A 43 -8.09 1.31 3.56
N VAL A 44 -8.20 1.57 2.26
CA VAL A 44 -7.13 1.38 1.28
C VAL A 44 -5.85 2.15 1.64
N VAL A 45 -5.94 3.25 2.38
CA VAL A 45 -4.80 4.05 2.83
C VAL A 45 -3.81 3.22 3.65
N VAL A 46 -4.28 2.28 4.48
CA VAL A 46 -3.40 1.40 5.27
C VAL A 46 -2.52 0.55 4.36
N TRP A 47 -3.11 0.00 3.30
CA TRP A 47 -2.39 -0.79 2.30
C TRP A 47 -1.44 0.08 1.46
N ARG A 48 -1.82 1.32 1.15
CA ARG A 48 -0.93 2.28 0.47
C ARG A 48 0.29 2.63 1.33
N THR A 49 0.12 2.78 2.65
CA THR A 49 1.22 2.97 3.58
C THR A 49 2.18 1.78 3.54
N LEU A 50 1.65 0.56 3.56
CA LEU A 50 2.47 -0.66 3.41
C LEU A 50 3.20 -0.70 2.07
N LEU A 51 2.55 -0.34 0.96
CA LEU A 51 3.18 -0.31 -0.36
C LEU A 51 4.35 0.69 -0.40
N GLY A 52 4.17 1.86 0.20
CA GLY A 52 5.24 2.86 0.36
C GLY A 52 6.42 2.30 1.16
N ALA A 53 6.15 1.60 2.26
CA ALA A 53 7.20 0.96 3.06
C ALA A 53 7.89 -0.19 2.32
N CYS A 54 7.16 -1.00 1.56
CA CYS A 54 7.74 -2.04 0.70
C CYS A 54 8.71 -1.44 -0.32
N SER A 55 8.37 -0.27 -0.89
CA SER A 55 9.27 0.46 -1.78
C SER A 55 10.51 0.99 -1.08
N PHE A 56 10.41 1.36 0.21
CA PHE A 56 11.54 1.88 0.97
C PHE A 56 12.49 0.79 1.45
N HIS A 57 11.96 -0.40 1.74
CA HIS A 57 12.71 -1.56 2.23
C HIS A 57 13.01 -2.61 1.14
N ASP A 58 12.83 -2.26 -0.15
CA ASP A 58 13.08 -3.12 -1.31
C ASP A 58 12.36 -4.50 -1.25
N ASN A 59 11.20 -4.59 -0.58
CA ASN A 59 10.43 -5.83 -0.45
C ASN A 59 9.41 -5.97 -1.59
N VAL A 60 9.89 -6.46 -2.73
CA VAL A 60 9.08 -6.62 -3.96
C VAL A 60 7.96 -7.65 -3.78
N GLU A 61 8.21 -8.74 -3.07
CA GLU A 61 7.23 -9.82 -2.90
C GLU A 61 6.01 -9.36 -2.12
N MET A 62 6.23 -8.62 -1.03
CA MET A 62 5.14 -8.02 -0.27
C MET A 62 4.45 -6.90 -1.05
N ALA A 63 5.21 -6.09 -1.79
CA ALA A 63 4.63 -5.05 -2.66
C ALA A 63 3.60 -5.64 -3.63
N GLU A 64 3.90 -6.79 -4.26
CA GLU A 64 2.95 -7.46 -5.15
C GLU A 64 1.64 -7.88 -4.43
N ARG A 65 1.75 -8.46 -3.23
CA ARG A 65 0.58 -8.87 -2.43
C ARG A 65 -0.27 -7.66 -2.05
N VAL A 66 0.38 -6.63 -1.52
CA VAL A 66 -0.26 -5.38 -1.09
C VAL A 66 -0.93 -4.67 -2.27
N THR A 67 -0.25 -4.56 -3.41
CA THR A 67 -0.83 -3.95 -4.61
C THR A 67 -2.05 -4.72 -5.12
N ARG A 68 -2.03 -6.06 -5.08
CA ARG A 68 -3.22 -6.86 -5.42
C ARG A 68 -4.39 -6.53 -4.51
N LYS A 69 -4.14 -6.42 -3.20
CA LYS A 69 -5.16 -6.05 -2.20
C LYS A 69 -5.73 -4.66 -2.46
N ILE A 70 -4.86 -3.69 -2.78
CA ILE A 70 -5.28 -2.33 -3.17
C ILE A 70 -6.21 -2.40 -4.39
N MET A 71 -5.87 -3.17 -5.42
CA MET A 71 -6.70 -3.30 -6.62
C MET A 71 -8.04 -4.02 -6.39
N GLU A 72 -8.15 -4.84 -5.35
CA GLU A 72 -9.42 -5.43 -4.94
C GLU A 72 -10.34 -4.38 -4.30
N MET A 73 -9.77 -3.45 -3.54
CA MET A 73 -10.49 -2.37 -2.84
C MET A 73 -10.79 -1.17 -3.75
N GLU A 74 -9.79 -0.69 -4.47
CA GLU A 74 -9.86 0.51 -5.32
C GLU A 74 -9.01 0.34 -6.59
N ARG A 75 -9.66 0.32 -7.76
CA ARG A 75 -9.00 -0.03 -9.03
C ARG A 75 -8.37 1.14 -9.79
N GLY A 76 -8.74 2.39 -9.47
CA GLY A 76 -8.55 3.54 -10.37
C GLY A 76 -7.44 4.52 -9.98
N TYR A 77 -6.81 4.37 -8.83
CA TYR A 77 -5.83 5.35 -8.37
C TYR A 77 -4.46 5.15 -9.05
N GLY A 78 -4.12 6.03 -9.99
CA GLY A 78 -2.88 5.91 -10.77
C GLY A 78 -1.59 5.94 -9.96
N GLY A 79 -1.60 6.53 -8.76
CA GLY A 79 -0.44 6.57 -7.87
C GLY A 79 0.04 5.18 -7.45
N ASP A 80 -0.88 4.25 -7.20
CA ASP A 80 -0.55 2.88 -6.78
C ASP A 80 0.18 2.13 -7.89
N TYR A 81 -0.24 2.37 -9.15
CA TYR A 81 0.39 1.74 -10.30
C TYR A 81 1.80 2.26 -10.56
N VAL A 82 1.98 3.57 -10.41
CA VAL A 82 3.30 4.19 -10.58
C VAL A 82 4.26 3.72 -9.50
N LEU A 83 3.80 3.61 -8.25
CA LEU A 83 4.64 3.12 -7.15
C LEU A 83 5.08 1.67 -7.39
N MET A 84 4.14 0.77 -7.74
CA MET A 84 4.50 -0.63 -8.04
C MET A 84 5.41 -0.77 -9.26
N HIS A 85 5.18 0.03 -10.31
CA HIS A 85 6.06 0.10 -11.47
C HIS A 85 7.50 0.47 -11.07
N ASN A 86 7.66 1.50 -10.24
CA ASN A 86 8.97 1.93 -9.77
C ASN A 86 9.67 0.86 -8.91
N ILE A 87 8.92 0.14 -8.07
CA ILE A 87 9.45 -1.00 -7.31
C ILE A 87 10.02 -2.07 -8.25
N PHE A 88 9.28 -2.45 -9.31
CA PHE A 88 9.79 -3.39 -10.30
C PHE A 88 11.05 -2.89 -11.02
N VAL A 89 11.10 -1.61 -11.38
CA VAL A 89 12.28 -1.00 -12.01
C VAL A 89 13.48 -1.04 -11.08
N GLY A 90 13.32 -0.65 -9.81
CA GLY A 90 14.37 -0.69 -8.80
C GLY A 90 14.94 -2.09 -8.58
N ALA A 91 14.09 -3.11 -8.67
CA ALA A 91 14.49 -4.51 -8.57
C ALA A 91 15.03 -5.13 -9.89
N GLY A 92 15.17 -4.34 -10.97
CA GLY A 92 15.62 -4.84 -12.28
C GLY A 92 14.60 -5.70 -13.03
N ARG A 93 13.35 -5.77 -12.56
CA ARG A 93 12.24 -6.56 -13.16
C ARG A 93 11.52 -5.75 -14.24
N PHE A 94 12.26 -5.28 -15.25
CA PHE A 94 11.75 -4.39 -16.30
C PHE A 94 10.58 -5.01 -17.09
N GLY A 95 10.59 -6.32 -17.30
CA GLY A 95 9.50 -7.04 -17.96
C GLY A 95 8.17 -6.92 -17.21
N ASP A 96 8.20 -6.95 -15.87
CA ASP A 96 7.02 -6.80 -15.04
C ASP A 96 6.60 -5.33 -14.92
N ALA A 97 7.58 -4.42 -14.83
CA ALA A 97 7.33 -2.98 -14.88
C ALA A 97 6.55 -2.57 -16.15
N GLU A 98 6.93 -3.11 -17.31
CA GLU A 98 6.26 -2.81 -18.58
C GLU A 98 4.85 -3.43 -18.67
N LYS A 99 4.66 -4.66 -18.18
CA LYS A 99 3.32 -5.26 -18.06
C LYS A 99 2.42 -4.39 -17.17
N PHE A 100 2.96 -3.89 -16.06
CA PHE A 100 2.22 -3.07 -15.12
C PHE A 100 1.83 -1.71 -15.70
N ARG A 101 2.73 -1.10 -16.49
CA ARG A 101 2.44 0.14 -17.23
C ARG A 101 1.32 -0.05 -18.24
N LYS A 102 1.32 -1.17 -18.97
CA LYS A 102 0.21 -1.53 -19.88
C LYS A 102 -1.11 -1.72 -19.13
N LEU A 103 -1.08 -2.37 -17.96
CA LEU A 103 -2.26 -2.54 -17.11
C LEU A 103 -2.82 -1.19 -16.64
N MET A 104 -1.96 -0.24 -16.25
CA MET A 104 -2.35 1.12 -15.87
C MET A 104 -3.13 1.81 -17.01
N HIS A 105 -2.63 1.73 -18.24
CA HIS A 105 -3.31 2.27 -19.43
C HIS A 105 -4.65 1.59 -19.71
N GLN A 106 -4.71 0.25 -19.67
CA GLN A 106 -5.94 -0.50 -19.89
C GLN A 106 -7.04 -0.14 -18.88
N ARG A 107 -6.65 0.19 -17.64
CA ARG A 107 -7.58 0.57 -16.58
C ARG A 107 -7.90 2.07 -16.53
N ASN A 108 -7.40 2.86 -17.49
CA ASN A 108 -7.52 4.33 -17.49
C ASN A 108 -7.09 4.95 -16.15
N ALA A 109 -6.15 4.33 -15.45
CA ALA A 109 -5.64 4.84 -14.18
C ALA A 109 -4.65 5.96 -14.50
N ILE A 110 -4.98 7.19 -14.11
CA ILE A 110 -4.17 8.38 -14.38
C ILE A 110 -3.53 8.82 -13.07
N LYS A 111 -2.22 9.10 -13.10
CA LYS A 111 -1.58 9.82 -12.00
C LYS A 111 -1.96 11.28 -12.14
N LEU A 112 -2.75 11.80 -11.20
CA LEU A 112 -3.02 13.23 -11.13
C LEU A 112 -1.70 13.98 -10.93
N PRO A 113 -1.40 15.00 -11.74
CA PRO A 113 -0.24 15.84 -11.50
C PRO A 113 -0.36 16.49 -10.11
N GLY A 114 0.73 16.50 -9.35
CA GLY A 114 0.76 17.20 -8.08
C GLY A 114 0.60 18.71 -8.33
N GLN A 115 -0.39 19.33 -7.67
CA GLN A 115 -0.56 20.77 -7.68
C GLN A 115 -0.28 21.28 -6.28
N SER A 116 0.69 22.19 -6.16
CA SER A 116 0.90 22.98 -4.95
C SER A 116 0.42 24.39 -5.28
N ALA A 117 -0.67 24.81 -4.66
CA ALA A 117 -1.03 26.22 -4.61
C ALA A 117 -0.28 26.82 -3.42
N ILE A 118 0.71 27.66 -3.71
CA ILE A 118 1.34 28.56 -2.73
C ILE A 118 0.66 29.90 -2.88
#